data_AF-A0A530QWC1-F1
#
_entry.id   AF-A0A530QWC1-F1
#
_cell.length_a   1.000
_cell.length_b   1.000
_cell.length_c   1.000
_cell.angle_alpha   90.00
_cell.angle_beta   90.00
_cell.angle_gamma   90.00
#
_symmetry.space_group_name_H-M   'P 1'
#
loop_
_entity.id
_entity.type
_entity.pdbx_description
1 polymer ?
#
loop_
_entity_poly.entity_id
_entity_poly.type
_entity_poly.pdbx_seq_one_letter_code
_entity_poly.pdbx_strand_id
1 'polypeptide(L)' 'MSVMIKESPISEKDMIAQAETALADISRVRDGVGRVIFGQESVVERTLVALLAGGHALLVGVPGLAKTKLVETLG' A
#
# COMPACT_ATOMS: atom_id res chain seq x y z
N MET A 1 0.52 -32.01 -19.71
CA MET A 1 -0.21 -30.96 -20.45
C MET A 1 0.45 -29.64 -20.06
N SER A 2 1.37 -29.17 -20.89
CA SER A 2 2.28 -28.07 -20.58
C SER A 2 1.55 -26.74 -20.67
N VAL A 3 1.44 -26.02 -19.55
CA VAL A 3 1.08 -24.61 -19.56
C VAL A 3 2.36 -23.86 -19.91
N MET A 4 2.54 -23.55 -21.18
CA MET A 4 3.54 -22.58 -21.61
C MET A 4 3.05 -21.19 -21.21
N ILE A 5 3.50 -20.70 -20.06
CA ILE A 5 3.42 -19.26 -19.76
C ILE A 5 4.46 -18.60 -20.67
N LYS A 6 3.98 -18.02 -21.76
CA LYS A 6 4.77 -17.14 -22.60
C LYS A 6 4.85 -15.80 -21.86
N GLU A 7 5.78 -15.68 -20.93
CA GLU A 7 6.18 -14.37 -20.39
C GLU A 7 6.85 -13.60 -21.53
N SER A 8 6.04 -12.90 -22.31
CA SER A 8 6.57 -11.84 -23.16
C SER A 8 7.22 -10.83 -22.22
N PRO A 9 8.48 -10.43 -22.44
CA PRO A 9 9.14 -9.45 -21.59
C PRO A 9 8.29 -8.18 -21.60
N ILE A 10 7.88 -7.72 -20.42
CA ILE A 10 7.15 -6.46 -20.26
C ILE A 10 8.01 -5.38 -20.93
N SER A 11 7.45 -4.65 -21.90
CA SER A 11 8.17 -3.54 -22.51
C SER A 11 8.53 -2.53 -21.43
N GLU A 12 9.73 -1.93 -21.48
CA GLU A 12 10.14 -0.88 -20.54
C GLU A 12 9.08 0.22 -20.43
N LYS A 13 8.44 0.56 -21.55
CA LYS A 13 7.33 1.52 -21.62
C LYS A 13 6.09 1.05 -20.83
N ASP A 14 5.74 -0.23 -20.93
CA ASP A 14 4.58 -0.80 -20.24
C ASP A 14 4.85 -0.91 -18.73
N MET A 15 6.09 -1.22 -18.33
CA MET A 15 6.51 -1.27 -16.93
C MET A 15 6.43 0.10 -16.26
N ILE A 16 6.90 1.15 -16.94
CA ILE A 16 6.79 2.53 -16.45
C ILE A 16 5.32 2.93 -16.30
N ALA A 17 4.48 2.67 -17.31
CA ALA A 17 3.05 3.00 -17.24
C ALA A 17 2.32 2.28 -16.09
N GLN A 18 2.65 1.01 -15.83
CA GLN A 18 2.11 0.27 -14.69
C GLN A 18 2.58 0.86 -13.36
N ALA A 19 3.84 1.25 -13.25
CA ALA A 19 4.38 1.88 -12.04
C ALA A 19 3.71 3.23 -11.75
N GLU A 20 3.50 4.07 -12.77
CA GLU A 20 2.78 5.34 -12.63
C GLU A 20 1.34 5.13 -12.15
N THR A 21 0.65 4.13 -12.70
CA THR A 21 -0.70 3.77 -12.28
C THR A 21 -0.72 3.32 -10.82
N ALA A 22 0.22 2.45 -10.42
CA ALA A 22 0.33 2.00 -9.03
C ALA A 22 0.62 3.16 -8.06
N LEU A 23 1.49 4.10 -8.44
CA LEU A 23 1.77 5.30 -7.63
C LEU A 23 0.53 6.17 -7.46
N ALA A 24 -0.26 6.36 -8.52
CA ALA A 24 -1.51 7.09 -8.45
C ALA A 24 -2.52 6.40 -7.51
N ASP A 25 -2.62 5.08 -7.57
CA ASP A 25 -3.51 4.29 -6.73
C ASP A 25 -3.10 4.37 -5.25
N ILE A 26 -1.80 4.23 -4.96
CA ILE A 26 -1.25 4.39 -3.62
C ILE A 26 -1.53 5.79 -3.08
N SER A 27 -1.40 6.83 -3.92
CA SER A 27 -1.74 8.20 -3.52
C SER A 27 -3.22 8.31 -3.13
N ARG A 28 -4.15 7.73 -3.91
CA ARG A 28 -5.58 7.75 -3.58
C ARG A 28 -5.89 7.02 -2.28
N VAL A 29 -5.21 5.91 -2.00
CA VAL A 29 -5.33 5.21 -0.72
C VAL A 29 -4.85 6.09 0.44
N ARG A 30 -3.67 6.72 0.31
CA ARG A 30 -3.13 7.62 1.33
C ARG A 30 -4.08 8.78 1.62
N ASP A 31 -4.64 9.40 0.58
CA ASP A 31 -5.61 10.50 0.73
C ASP A 31 -6.89 10.04 1.44
N GLY A 32 -7.36 8.83 1.14
CA GLY A 32 -8.52 8.23 1.82
C GLY A 32 -8.25 8.00 3.31
N VAL A 33 -7.09 7.43 3.64
CA VAL A 33 -6.68 7.17 5.02
C VAL A 33 -6.48 8.48 5.80
N GLY A 34 -5.88 9.50 5.18
CA GLY A 34 -5.63 10.81 5.77
C GLY A 34 -6.89 11.59 6.17
N ARG A 35 -8.07 11.22 5.65
CA ARG A 35 -9.36 11.78 6.09
C ARG A 35 -9.80 11.29 7.47
N VAL A 36 -9.25 10.16 7.92
CA VAL A 36 -9.63 9.48 9.18
C VAL A 36 -8.48 9.51 10.18
N ILE A 37 -7.24 9.41 9.69
CA ILE A 37 -6.02 9.31 10.48
C ILE A 37 -5.23 10.60 10.35
N PHE A 38 -5.14 11.38 11.42
CA PHE A 38 -4.47 12.68 11.42
C PHE A 38 -3.08 12.61 12.07
N GLY A 39 -2.09 13.25 11.44
CA GLY A 39 -0.76 13.45 12.02
C GLY A 39 0.09 12.18 12.10
N GLN A 40 -0.25 11.10 11.38
CA GLN A 40 0.43 9.81 11.42
C GLN A 40 0.90 9.34 10.02
N GLU A 41 1.28 10.28 9.15
CA GLU A 41 1.64 10.02 7.75
C GLU A 41 2.68 8.92 7.58
N SER A 42 3.75 8.95 8.39
CA SER A 42 4.83 7.97 8.31
C SER A 42 4.41 6.57 8.77
N VAL A 43 3.44 6.47 9.69
CA VAL A 43 2.88 5.19 10.14
C VAL A 43 2.00 4.60 9.04
N VAL A 44 1.18 5.42 8.39
CA VAL A 44 0.36 5.01 7.25
C VAL A 44 1.26 4.50 6.12
N GLU A 45 2.29 5.26 5.75
CA GLU A 45 3.23 4.88 4.69
C GLU A 45 3.92 3.54 4.98
N ARG A 46 4.48 3.35 6.18
CA ARG A 46 5.15 2.09 6.57
C ARG A 46 4.18 0.91 6.59
N THR A 47 2.93 1.14 6.98
CA THR A 47 1.90 0.09 6.99
C THR A 47 1.56 -0.33 5.56
N LEU A 48 1.39 0.63 4.64
CA LEU A 48 1.17 0.35 3.22
C LEU A 48 2.35 -0.41 2.61
N VAL A 49 3.60 -0.01 2.92
CA VAL A 49 4.79 -0.74 2.46
C VAL A 49 4.78 -2.19 2.96
N ALA A 50 4.48 -2.42 4.25
CA ALA A 50 4.39 -3.77 4.79
C ALA A 50 3.31 -4.61 4.10
N LEU A 51 2.11 -4.05 3.90
CA LEU A 51 1.00 -4.76 3.23
C LEU A 51 1.33 -5.10 1.77
N LEU A 52 1.82 -4.13 1.00
CA LEU A 52 2.14 -4.30 -0.42
C LEU A 52 3.32 -5.25 -0.64
N ALA A 53 4.25 -5.31 0.30
CA ALA A 53 5.36 -6.28 0.28
C ALA A 53 4.96 -7.69 0.78
N GLY A 54 3.71 -7.91 1.20
CA GLY A 54 3.27 -9.16 1.82
C GLY A 54 3.90 -9.42 3.20
N GLY A 55 4.38 -8.37 3.86
CA GLY A 55 4.96 -8.40 5.19
C GLY A 55 3.92 -8.22 6.30
N HIS A 56 4.43 -8.04 7.52
CA HIS A 56 3.61 -7.85 8.73
C HIS A 56 4.06 -6.58 9.46
N ALA A 57 3.11 -5.88 10.08
CA ALA A 57 3.37 -4.68 10.86
C ALA A 57 2.78 -4.80 12.28
N LEU A 58 3.49 -4.30 13.28
CA LEU A 58 3.03 -4.19 14.67
C LEU A 58 2.92 -2.71 15.05
N LEU A 59 1.71 -2.26 15.39
CA LEU A 59 1.45 -0.88 15.80
C LEU A 59 1.60 -0.73 17.32
N VAL A 60 2.67 -0.07 17.76
CA VAL A 60 2.95 0.20 19.18
C VAL A 60 2.85 1.70 19.46
N GLY A 61 2.21 2.06 20.57
CA GLY A 61 2.11 3.44 21.01
C GLY A 61 1.08 3.60 22.14
N VAL A 62 1.01 4.80 22.72
CA VAL A 62 0.10 5.11 23.83
C VAL A 62 -1.39 4.98 23.43
N PRO A 63 -2.32 4.80 24.40
CA PRO A 63 -3.75 4.77 24.12
C PRO A 63 -4.23 6.03 23.38
N GLY A 64 -5.25 5.88 22.51
CA GLY A 64 -5.87 7.01 21.80
C GLY A 64 -5.23 7.43 20.48
N LEU A 65 -4.10 6.84 20.06
CA LEU A 65 -3.41 7.21 18.80
C LEU A 65 -3.99 6.55 17.53
N ALA A 66 -5.30 6.29 17.50
CA ALA A 66 -5.98 5.73 16.33
C ALA A 66 -5.42 4.40 15.77
N LYS A 67 -4.65 3.62 16.56
CA LYS A 67 -4.05 2.34 16.12
C LYS A 67 -5.10 1.35 15.59
N THR A 68 -6.18 1.15 16.35
CA THR A 68 -7.30 0.29 15.95
C THR A 68 -8.00 0.85 14.72
N LYS A 69 -8.25 2.17 14.71
CA LYS A 69 -8.91 2.84 13.60
C LYS A 69 -8.12 2.74 12.29
N LEU A 70 -6.79 2.80 12.36
CA LEU A 70 -5.89 2.63 11.22
C LEU A 70 -6.05 1.23 10.61
N VAL A 71 -6.08 0.19 11.43
CA VAL A 71 -6.29 -1.19 10.98
C VAL A 71 -7.68 -1.34 10.31
N GLU A 72 -8.74 -0.81 10.93
CA GLU A 72 -10.11 -0.82 10.37
C GLU A 72 -10.25 0.01 9.08
N THR A 73 -9.38 1.00 8.86
CA THR A 73 -9.43 1.85 7.66
C THR A 73 -8.71 1.20 6.48
N LEU A 74 -7.74 0.31 6.76
CA LEU A 74 -6.90 -0.36 5.75
C LEU A 74 -7.37 -1.78 5.39
N GLY A 75 -8.09 -2.46 6.29
CA GLY A 75 -8.66 -3.80 6.08
C GLY A 75 -10.15 -3.75 5.80
#